data_AF-A0A6P5A5R1-F1
#
_entry.id   AF-A0A6P5A5R1-F1
#
_cell.length_a   1.000
_cell.length_b   1.000
_cell.length_c   1.000
_cell.angle_alpha   90.00
_cell.angle_beta   90.00
_cell.angle_gamma   90.00
#
_symmetry.space_group_name_H-M   'P 1'
#
loop_
_entity.id
_entity.type
_entity.pdbx_description
1 polymer ?
#
loop_
_entity_poly.entity_id
_entity_poly.type
_entity_poly.pdbx_seq_one_letter_code
_entity_poly.pdbx_strand_id
1 'polypeptide(L)'
;MSEDTEKGAGEPKPLAHITRQALKTHSGEFELDSITYINFRDRGISDLGCIGECTNLQHLNVSMNDISRLAPLSSLKHLLTLDISANRITQLDALKDADSLQTLNAAGNLISSIDKLACLAKLEHFSNLRLQDKVHELFNPVCHGASYKKRVLSMMPRLKVLDGEVLSGKGSEVFRICSEIDATLQGIPTSGPIPEMSKPQPWFAGDSLKLKDTKAQDAAIDDVTKKFKDVLVDCQRLQEEGQRALDQAKSSSTQQGIDHLKNLDLSI
;
A
#
# COMPACT_ATOMS: atom_id res chain seq x y z
N MET A 1 -25.53 -18.09 -41.26
CA MET A 1 -24.12 -17.65 -41.11
C MET A 1 -24.02 -17.10 -39.71
N SER A 2 -23.70 -17.98 -38.78
CA SER A 2 -23.63 -17.69 -37.35
C SER A 2 -22.19 -17.98 -36.95
N GLU A 3 -21.51 -16.96 -36.45
CA GLU A 3 -20.16 -17.02 -35.93
C GLU A 3 -20.15 -17.80 -34.62
N ASP A 4 -19.63 -19.03 -34.65
CA ASP A 4 -19.27 -19.76 -33.44
C ASP A 4 -17.93 -19.22 -32.92
N THR A 5 -18.01 -18.36 -31.91
CA THR A 5 -16.84 -17.92 -31.14
C THR A 5 -16.55 -18.92 -30.02
N GLU A 6 -15.38 -19.55 -30.15
CA GLU A 6 -14.62 -20.29 -29.14
C GLU A 6 -14.86 -19.82 -27.70
N LYS A 7 -15.48 -20.69 -26.89
CA LYS A 7 -15.33 -20.72 -25.43
C LYS A 7 -14.96 -22.13 -24.99
N GLY A 8 -13.68 -22.34 -24.75
CA GLY A 8 -13.12 -23.59 -24.26
C GLY A 8 -11.79 -23.38 -23.55
N ALA A 9 -11.71 -22.40 -22.63
CA ALA A 9 -10.60 -22.36 -21.68
C ALA A 9 -10.79 -23.51 -20.69
N GLY A 10 -10.12 -24.63 -20.95
CA GLY A 10 -10.18 -25.82 -20.11
C GLY A 10 -9.79 -25.47 -18.67
N GLU A 11 -10.67 -25.80 -17.73
CA GLU A 11 -10.38 -25.71 -16.30
C GLU A 11 -9.09 -26.49 -15.99
N PRO A 12 -8.13 -25.91 -15.26
CA PRO A 12 -6.91 -26.61 -14.91
C PRO A 12 -7.26 -27.84 -14.06
N LYS A 13 -6.83 -29.02 -14.53
CA LYS A 13 -7.11 -30.31 -13.91
C LYS A 13 -6.70 -30.29 -12.42
N PRO A 14 -7.55 -30.79 -11.50
CA PRO A 14 -7.22 -30.81 -10.08
C PRO A 14 -5.96 -31.64 -9.82
N LEU A 15 -5.01 -31.03 -9.12
CA LEU A 15 -3.73 -31.58 -8.72
C LEU A 15 -3.80 -31.91 -7.23
N ALA A 16 -4.38 -33.04 -6.85
CA ALA A 16 -4.50 -33.42 -5.44
C ALA A 16 -3.15 -33.44 -4.68
N HIS A 17 -2.05 -33.73 -5.39
CA HIS A 17 -0.69 -33.80 -4.88
C HIS A 17 0.31 -33.14 -5.85
N ILE A 18 1.23 -32.32 -5.31
CA ILE A 18 2.27 -31.66 -6.11
C ILE A 18 3.38 -32.65 -6.48
N THR A 19 3.51 -32.93 -7.77
CA THR A 19 4.55 -33.79 -8.34
C THR A 19 5.66 -32.98 -9.01
N ARG A 20 6.85 -33.58 -9.15
CA ARG A 20 7.99 -32.96 -9.85
C ARG A 20 7.63 -32.56 -11.28
N GLN A 21 6.83 -33.40 -11.96
CA GLN A 21 6.36 -33.11 -13.30
C GLN A 21 5.46 -31.87 -13.33
N ALA A 22 4.53 -31.72 -12.36
CA ALA A 22 3.67 -30.54 -12.28
C ALA A 22 4.47 -29.26 -12.02
N LEU A 23 5.54 -29.34 -11.20
CA LEU A 23 6.45 -28.22 -10.95
C LEU A 23 7.19 -27.80 -12.22
N LYS A 24 7.79 -28.75 -12.94
CA LYS A 24 8.53 -28.48 -14.18
C LYS A 24 7.63 -27.97 -15.30
N THR A 25 6.48 -28.60 -15.51
CA THR A 25 5.51 -28.18 -16.54
C THR A 25 4.94 -26.79 -16.26
N HIS A 26 4.75 -26.42 -14.99
CA HIS A 26 4.19 -25.10 -14.66
C HIS A 26 5.23 -23.99 -14.65
N SER A 27 6.43 -24.23 -14.11
CA SER A 27 7.51 -23.24 -14.08
C SER A 27 8.18 -23.07 -15.45
N GLY A 28 8.15 -24.10 -16.30
CA GLY A 28 8.93 -24.15 -17.54
C GLY A 28 10.42 -24.46 -17.30
N GLU A 29 10.82 -24.66 -16.04
CA GLU A 29 12.20 -24.92 -15.66
C GLU A 29 12.55 -26.41 -15.74
N PHE A 30 13.79 -26.68 -16.15
CA PHE A 30 14.30 -28.05 -16.26
C PHE A 30 14.67 -28.64 -14.90
N GLU A 31 15.19 -27.81 -13.99
CA GLU A 31 15.64 -28.18 -12.65
C GLU A 31 14.79 -27.50 -11.57
N LEU A 32 14.56 -28.21 -10.47
CA LEU A 32 13.75 -27.69 -9.35
C LEU A 32 14.44 -26.54 -8.61
N ASP A 33 15.77 -26.54 -8.60
CA ASP A 33 16.58 -25.49 -7.97
C ASP A 33 16.51 -24.15 -8.73
N SER A 34 16.10 -24.13 -9.99
CA SER A 34 15.92 -22.88 -10.75
C SER A 34 14.59 -22.20 -10.43
N ILE A 35 13.65 -22.91 -9.79
CA ILE A 35 12.30 -22.42 -9.58
C ILE A 35 12.27 -21.42 -8.42
N THR A 36 12.02 -20.15 -8.75
CA THR A 36 11.91 -19.05 -7.78
C THR A 36 10.47 -18.61 -7.52
N TYR A 37 9.56 -18.90 -8.44
CA TYR A 37 8.16 -18.50 -8.39
C TYR A 37 7.24 -19.66 -8.79
N ILE A 38 6.22 -19.93 -7.96
CA ILE A 38 5.16 -20.91 -8.23
C ILE A 38 3.80 -20.31 -7.92
N ASN A 39 2.86 -20.46 -8.85
CA ASN A 39 1.45 -20.12 -8.62
C ASN A 39 0.53 -21.31 -8.90
N PHE A 40 0.12 -21.98 -7.83
CA PHE A 40 -0.85 -23.06 -7.84
C PHE A 40 -2.15 -22.68 -7.14
N ARG A 41 -2.60 -21.44 -7.32
CA ARG A 41 -3.92 -21.02 -6.88
C ARG A 41 -5.02 -21.88 -7.53
N ASP A 42 -5.99 -22.28 -6.74
CA ASP A 42 -7.23 -22.94 -7.19
C ASP A 42 -6.97 -24.18 -8.08
N ARG A 43 -6.24 -25.15 -7.52
CA ARG A 43 -5.89 -26.41 -8.20
C ARG A 43 -6.36 -27.65 -7.45
N GLY A 44 -7.16 -27.52 -6.40
CA GLY A 44 -7.61 -28.65 -5.59
C GLY A 44 -6.45 -29.42 -4.93
N ILE A 45 -5.36 -28.72 -4.58
CA ILE A 45 -4.20 -29.32 -3.91
C ILE A 45 -4.55 -29.63 -2.46
N SER A 46 -4.29 -30.86 -2.04
CA SER A 46 -4.43 -31.27 -0.64
C SER A 46 -3.07 -31.58 0.01
N ASP A 47 -2.09 -31.98 -0.81
CA ASP A 47 -0.74 -32.32 -0.38
C ASP A 47 0.31 -31.55 -1.20
N LEU A 48 1.17 -30.85 -0.46
CA LEU A 48 2.28 -30.06 -0.99
C LEU A 48 3.43 -30.92 -1.55
N GLY A 49 3.46 -32.23 -1.25
CA GLY A 49 4.34 -33.20 -1.89
C GLY A 49 5.80 -32.77 -1.96
N CYS A 50 6.36 -32.76 -3.17
CA CYS A 50 7.77 -32.47 -3.42
C CYS A 50 8.13 -30.97 -3.51
N ILE A 51 7.22 -30.05 -3.13
CA ILE A 51 7.52 -28.61 -3.22
C ILE A 51 8.72 -28.17 -2.37
N GLY A 52 9.02 -28.92 -1.30
CA GLY A 52 10.18 -28.69 -0.46
C GLY A 52 11.53 -28.93 -1.15
N GLU A 53 11.54 -29.56 -2.33
CA GLU A 53 12.75 -29.75 -3.14
C GLU A 53 13.13 -28.47 -3.91
N CYS A 54 12.22 -27.50 -4.08
CA CYS A 54 12.51 -26.22 -4.73
C CYS A 54 13.25 -25.28 -3.77
N THR A 55 14.50 -25.58 -3.45
CA THR A 55 15.25 -24.92 -2.36
C THR A 55 15.40 -23.40 -2.54
N ASN A 56 15.43 -22.91 -3.78
CA ASN A 56 15.54 -21.49 -4.12
C ASN A 56 14.19 -20.78 -4.30
N LEU A 57 13.08 -21.41 -3.93
CA LEU A 57 11.75 -20.81 -4.08
C LEU A 57 11.61 -19.57 -3.21
N GLN A 58 11.26 -18.45 -3.82
CA GLN A 58 11.08 -17.15 -3.16
C GLN A 58 9.61 -16.75 -3.04
N HIS A 59 8.79 -17.14 -4.02
CA HIS A 59 7.39 -16.77 -4.10
C HIS A 59 6.51 -18.00 -4.31
N LEU A 60 5.62 -18.26 -3.36
CA LEU A 60 4.69 -19.38 -3.43
C LEU A 60 3.26 -18.90 -3.22
N ASN A 61 2.40 -19.15 -4.21
CA ASN A 61 0.95 -19.01 -4.08
C ASN A 61 0.29 -20.38 -4.20
N VAL A 62 -0.33 -20.85 -3.11
CA VAL A 62 -1.15 -22.06 -3.05
C VAL A 62 -2.52 -21.74 -2.45
N SER A 63 -3.00 -20.52 -2.66
CA SER A 63 -4.32 -20.08 -2.17
C SER A 63 -5.48 -20.83 -2.83
N MET A 64 -6.64 -20.85 -2.18
CA MET A 64 -7.86 -21.52 -2.69
C MET A 64 -7.62 -23.02 -2.95
N ASN A 65 -7.12 -23.74 -1.95
CA ASN A 65 -6.86 -25.18 -2.04
C ASN A 65 -7.36 -25.89 -0.77
N ASP A 66 -7.13 -27.20 -0.65
CA ASP A 66 -7.55 -28.02 0.50
C ASP A 66 -6.37 -28.43 1.39
N ILE A 67 -5.32 -27.59 1.46
CA ILE A 67 -4.09 -27.89 2.19
C ILE A 67 -4.37 -27.80 3.70
N SER A 68 -3.94 -28.83 4.43
CA SER A 68 -4.02 -28.88 5.91
C SER A 68 -2.66 -28.96 6.59
N ARG A 69 -1.62 -29.42 5.88
CA ARG A 69 -0.27 -29.65 6.40
C ARG A 69 0.76 -28.91 5.58
N LEU A 70 1.63 -28.17 6.26
CA LEU A 70 2.69 -27.37 5.65
C LEU A 70 4.08 -27.99 5.73
N ALA A 71 4.21 -29.26 6.16
CA ALA A 71 5.50 -29.89 6.43
C ALA A 71 6.54 -29.74 5.30
N PRO A 72 6.17 -29.86 4.01
CA PRO A 72 7.12 -29.67 2.90
C PRO A 72 7.70 -28.26 2.78
N LEU A 73 7.10 -27.23 3.40
CA LEU A 73 7.62 -25.86 3.35
C LEU A 73 8.82 -25.63 4.29
N SER A 74 9.11 -26.57 5.20
CA SER A 74 10.17 -26.42 6.21
C SER A 74 11.58 -26.35 5.64
N SER A 75 11.80 -26.83 4.42
CA SER A 75 13.10 -26.74 3.72
C SER A 75 13.29 -25.42 2.95
N LEU A 76 12.25 -24.61 2.79
CA LEU A 76 12.24 -23.43 1.91
C LEU A 76 12.76 -22.17 2.62
N LYS A 77 14.06 -22.14 2.90
CA LYS A 77 14.70 -21.04 3.66
C LYS A 77 14.75 -19.70 2.92
N HIS A 78 14.66 -19.73 1.60
CA HIS A 78 14.70 -18.54 0.73
C HIS A 78 13.31 -17.96 0.43
N LEU A 79 12.25 -18.52 1.00
CA LEU A 79 10.88 -18.07 0.76
C LEU A 79 10.68 -16.66 1.31
N LEU A 80 10.35 -15.71 0.44
CA LEU A 80 10.11 -14.30 0.78
C LEU A 80 8.63 -14.01 0.98
N THR A 81 7.79 -14.59 0.12
CA THR A 81 6.34 -14.37 0.13
C THR A 81 5.59 -15.69 0.01
N LEU A 82 4.63 -15.89 0.91
CA LEU A 82 3.79 -17.08 0.95
C LEU A 82 2.31 -16.68 1.00
N ASP A 83 1.53 -17.16 0.04
CA ASP A 83 0.07 -17.10 0.08
C ASP A 83 -0.52 -18.50 0.24
N ILE A 84 -1.10 -18.75 1.41
CA ILE A 84 -1.83 -19.95 1.80
C ILE A 84 -3.29 -19.63 2.14
N SER A 85 -3.83 -18.52 1.66
CA SER A 85 -5.21 -18.12 1.95
C SER A 85 -6.24 -19.11 1.41
N ALA A 86 -7.42 -19.15 2.03
CA ALA A 86 -8.51 -20.08 1.68
C ALA A 86 -8.04 -21.54 1.61
N ASN A 87 -7.57 -22.06 2.75
CA ASN A 87 -7.12 -23.44 2.94
C ASN A 87 -7.64 -23.97 4.30
N ARG A 88 -7.20 -25.16 4.72
CA ARG A 88 -7.63 -25.82 5.97
C ARG A 88 -6.52 -25.89 7.01
N ILE A 89 -5.63 -24.90 7.03
CA ILE A 89 -4.42 -24.92 7.85
C ILE A 89 -4.76 -24.55 9.29
N THR A 90 -4.24 -25.35 10.22
CA THR A 90 -4.47 -25.14 11.66
C THR A 90 -3.20 -24.78 12.41
N GLN A 91 -2.00 -24.96 11.84
CA GLN A 91 -0.70 -24.79 12.47
C GLN A 91 0.31 -24.24 11.46
N LEU A 92 1.24 -23.40 11.92
CA LEU A 92 2.27 -22.76 11.08
C LEU A 92 3.71 -23.17 11.44
N ASP A 93 3.88 -24.21 12.28
CA ASP A 93 5.18 -24.65 12.79
C ASP A 93 6.22 -24.97 11.70
N ALA A 94 5.76 -25.36 10.50
CA ALA A 94 6.64 -25.62 9.36
C ALA A 94 7.38 -24.36 8.86
N LEU A 95 6.89 -23.16 9.19
CA LEU A 95 7.49 -21.88 8.80
C LEU A 95 8.51 -21.36 9.83
N LYS A 96 8.76 -22.10 10.91
CA LYS A 96 9.65 -21.66 12.00
C LYS A 96 11.09 -21.38 11.55
N ASP A 97 11.55 -22.05 10.50
CA ASP A 97 12.92 -21.98 9.95
C ASP A 97 12.95 -21.21 8.61
N ALA A 98 11.86 -20.51 8.25
CA ALA A 98 11.75 -19.71 7.04
C ALA A 98 12.34 -18.30 7.26
N ASP A 99 13.65 -18.23 7.49
CA ASP A 99 14.36 -17.02 7.94
C ASP A 99 14.18 -15.81 7.01
N SER A 100 14.00 -16.06 5.70
CA SER A 100 13.82 -15.02 4.69
C SER A 100 12.38 -14.53 4.54
N LEU A 101 11.41 -15.14 5.25
CA LEU A 101 9.99 -14.86 5.03
C LEU A 101 9.62 -13.46 5.51
N GLN A 102 9.08 -12.66 4.60
CA GLN A 102 8.71 -11.27 4.85
C GLN A 102 7.19 -11.08 4.88
N THR A 103 6.49 -11.80 4.01
CA THR A 103 5.04 -11.65 3.80
C THR A 103 4.33 -12.99 3.84
N LEU A 104 3.31 -13.09 4.70
CA LEU A 104 2.43 -14.25 4.79
C LEU A 104 0.96 -13.83 4.69
N ASN A 105 0.26 -14.41 3.73
CA ASN A 105 -1.20 -14.39 3.68
C ASN A 105 -1.77 -15.75 4.08
N ALA A 106 -2.46 -15.80 5.21
CA ALA A 106 -3.11 -16.98 5.75
C ALA A 106 -4.59 -16.76 6.04
N ALA A 107 -5.24 -15.76 5.41
CA ALA A 107 -6.67 -15.50 5.56
C ALA A 107 -7.52 -16.71 5.17
N GLY A 108 -8.65 -16.94 5.87
CA GLY A 108 -9.55 -18.05 5.54
C GLY A 108 -8.95 -19.43 5.80
N ASN A 109 -8.32 -19.59 6.96
CA ASN A 109 -7.80 -20.86 7.47
C ASN A 109 -8.45 -21.17 8.83
N LEU A 110 -7.98 -22.23 9.49
CA LEU A 110 -8.52 -22.75 10.74
C LEU A 110 -7.60 -22.47 11.95
N ILE A 111 -6.89 -21.34 11.94
CA ILE A 111 -6.00 -20.93 13.03
C ILE A 111 -6.85 -20.40 14.19
N SER A 112 -6.86 -21.15 15.30
CA SER A 112 -7.77 -20.88 16.43
C SER A 112 -7.17 -20.09 17.58
N SER A 113 -5.85 -20.04 17.72
CA SER A 113 -5.18 -19.31 18.81
C SER A 113 -3.94 -18.58 18.34
N ILE A 114 -3.56 -17.53 19.08
CA ILE A 114 -2.41 -16.68 18.78
C ILE A 114 -1.10 -17.42 19.07
N ASP A 115 -1.10 -18.39 19.98
CA ASP A 115 0.07 -19.21 20.28
C ASP A 115 0.61 -19.93 19.03
N LYS A 116 -0.27 -20.24 18.07
CA LYS A 116 0.09 -20.86 16.79
C LYS A 116 0.84 -19.92 15.82
N LEU A 117 0.90 -18.64 16.14
CA LEU A 117 1.66 -17.63 15.42
C LEU A 117 3.05 -17.41 16.04
N ALA A 118 3.34 -18.02 17.19
CA ALA A 118 4.58 -17.79 17.93
C ALA A 118 5.85 -18.19 17.13
N CYS A 119 5.73 -19.12 16.18
CA CYS A 119 6.82 -19.46 15.26
C CYS A 119 7.20 -18.28 14.35
N LEU A 120 6.22 -17.50 13.89
CA LEU A 120 6.44 -16.33 13.03
C LEU A 120 7.11 -15.18 13.78
N ALA A 121 6.84 -15.06 15.08
CA ALA A 121 7.43 -14.01 15.92
C ALA A 121 8.95 -14.12 16.08
N LYS A 122 9.52 -15.30 15.78
CA LYS A 122 10.97 -15.54 15.81
C LYS A 122 11.68 -15.08 14.54
N LEU A 123 10.95 -14.83 13.45
CA LEU A 123 11.51 -14.50 12.16
C LEU A 123 11.96 -13.04 12.13
N GLU A 124 13.22 -12.79 11.77
CA GLU A 124 13.81 -11.45 11.86
C GLU A 124 13.27 -10.46 10.84
N HIS A 125 12.98 -10.94 9.62
CA HIS A 125 12.56 -10.13 8.47
C HIS A 125 11.03 -10.10 8.25
N PHE A 126 10.28 -10.78 9.11
CA PHE A 126 8.83 -10.88 8.97
C PHE A 126 8.14 -9.54 9.25
N SER A 127 7.37 -9.04 8.28
CA SER A 127 6.82 -7.69 8.34
C SER A 127 5.35 -7.58 7.96
N ASN A 128 4.83 -8.50 7.14
CA ASN A 128 3.46 -8.42 6.64
C ASN A 128 2.71 -9.72 6.95
N LEU A 129 1.60 -9.60 7.68
CA LEU A 129 0.74 -10.72 8.04
C LEU A 129 -0.72 -10.41 7.70
N ARG A 130 -1.38 -11.34 7.01
CA ARG A 130 -2.84 -11.29 6.77
C ARG A 130 -3.46 -12.58 7.32
N LEU A 131 -4.33 -12.45 8.31
CA LEU A 131 -5.09 -13.56 8.91
C LEU A 131 -6.59 -13.43 8.66
N GLN A 132 -7.05 -12.26 8.23
CA GLN A 132 -8.41 -12.07 7.75
C GLN A 132 -8.44 -11.21 6.48
N ASP A 133 -9.43 -11.48 5.65
CA ASP A 133 -9.78 -10.70 4.48
C ASP A 133 -11.27 -10.36 4.52
N LYS A 134 -11.57 -9.08 4.75
CA LYS A 134 -12.96 -8.60 4.76
C LYS A 134 -13.58 -8.54 3.36
N VAL A 135 -12.75 -8.42 2.32
CA VAL A 135 -13.23 -8.29 0.93
C VAL A 135 -13.74 -9.63 0.42
N HIS A 136 -13.07 -10.71 0.81
CA HIS A 136 -13.39 -12.06 0.37
C HIS A 136 -14.04 -12.92 1.47
N GLU A 137 -14.42 -12.32 2.59
CA GLU A 137 -15.02 -12.99 3.75
C GLU A 137 -14.19 -14.18 4.29
N LEU A 138 -12.87 -14.08 4.18
CA LEU A 138 -11.93 -15.12 4.61
C LEU A 138 -11.44 -14.81 6.02
N PHE A 139 -11.91 -15.55 7.02
CA PHE A 139 -11.56 -15.31 8.42
C PHE A 139 -10.91 -16.54 9.06
N ASN A 140 -9.96 -16.30 9.96
CA ASN A 140 -9.50 -17.32 10.90
C ASN A 140 -10.28 -17.24 12.22
N PRO A 141 -10.52 -18.35 12.93
CA PRO A 141 -11.19 -18.31 14.22
C PRO A 141 -10.53 -17.35 15.23
N VAL A 142 -9.19 -17.21 15.19
CA VAL A 142 -8.43 -16.27 16.03
C VAL A 142 -8.85 -14.80 15.85
N CYS A 143 -9.37 -14.41 14.67
CA CYS A 143 -9.74 -13.02 14.36
C CYS A 143 -11.04 -12.56 15.02
N HIS A 144 -11.87 -13.48 15.53
CA HIS A 144 -13.15 -13.13 16.18
C HIS A 144 -12.97 -12.47 17.55
N GLY A 145 -11.80 -12.61 18.17
CA GLY A 145 -11.53 -11.98 19.46
C GLY A 145 -11.29 -10.47 19.32
N ALA A 146 -12.02 -9.64 20.07
CA ALA A 146 -11.80 -8.18 20.08
C ALA A 146 -10.37 -7.75 20.50
N SER A 147 -9.62 -8.64 21.15
CA SER A 147 -8.22 -8.41 21.54
C SER A 147 -7.18 -8.97 20.57
N TYR A 148 -7.61 -9.60 19.46
CA TYR A 148 -6.74 -10.23 18.47
C TYR A 148 -5.62 -9.31 17.98
N LYS A 149 -5.95 -8.13 17.44
CA LYS A 149 -4.97 -7.19 16.90
C LYS A 149 -3.94 -6.78 17.96
N LYS A 150 -4.41 -6.40 19.15
CA LYS A 150 -3.53 -6.00 20.28
C LYS A 150 -2.58 -7.12 20.70
N ARG A 151 -3.08 -8.37 20.76
CA ARG A 151 -2.27 -9.53 21.13
C ARG A 151 -1.26 -9.91 20.05
N VAL A 152 -1.63 -9.85 18.77
CA VAL A 152 -0.70 -10.05 17.64
C VAL A 152 0.39 -9.00 17.65
N LEU A 153 0.04 -7.72 17.84
CA LEU A 153 0.98 -6.62 17.97
C LEU A 153 1.91 -6.77 19.18
N SER A 154 1.37 -7.25 20.31
CA SER A 154 2.18 -7.55 21.51
C SER A 154 3.16 -8.70 21.29
N MET A 155 2.80 -9.67 20.45
CA MET A 155 3.65 -10.82 20.13
C MET A 155 4.69 -10.48 19.06
N MET A 156 4.32 -9.65 18.08
CA MET A 156 5.14 -9.29 16.93
C MET A 156 5.20 -7.76 16.77
N PRO A 157 6.01 -7.06 17.59
CA PRO A 157 6.06 -5.59 17.57
C PRO A 157 6.72 -5.02 16.32
N ARG A 158 7.45 -5.84 15.54
CA ARG A 158 8.13 -5.45 14.29
C ARG A 158 7.22 -5.46 13.06
N LEU A 159 5.97 -5.91 13.22
CA LEU A 159 5.03 -6.05 12.11
C LEU A 159 4.68 -4.68 11.51
N LYS A 160 4.82 -4.54 10.20
CA LYS A 160 4.51 -3.32 9.45
C LYS A 160 3.07 -3.30 8.96
N VAL A 161 2.53 -4.45 8.56
CA VAL A 161 1.18 -4.57 8.01
C VAL A 161 0.46 -5.76 8.65
N LEU A 162 -0.76 -5.52 9.16
CA LEU A 162 -1.65 -6.54 9.70
C LEU A 162 -3.01 -6.46 9.00
N ASP A 163 -3.46 -7.54 8.37
CA ASP A 163 -4.77 -7.63 7.69
C ASP A 163 -5.02 -6.55 6.63
N GLY A 164 -3.94 -5.98 6.06
CA GLY A 164 -3.99 -4.87 5.11
C GLY A 164 -3.97 -3.49 5.77
N GLU A 165 -3.99 -3.40 7.09
CA GLU A 165 -3.79 -2.15 7.84
C GLU A 165 -2.29 -1.92 8.06
N VAL A 166 -1.81 -0.74 7.65
CA VAL A 166 -0.40 -0.35 7.83
C VAL A 166 -0.21 0.16 9.25
N LEU A 167 0.58 -0.56 10.03
CA LEU A 167 0.88 -0.31 11.44
C LEU A 167 2.06 0.64 11.63
N SER A 168 3.02 0.64 10.71
CA SER A 168 4.20 1.51 10.77
C SER A 168 4.73 1.88 9.37
N GLY A 169 5.22 3.12 9.23
CA GLY A 169 5.75 3.66 7.96
C GLY A 169 5.05 4.95 7.49
N LYS A 170 5.53 5.55 6.41
CA LYS A 170 4.92 6.76 5.81
C LYS A 170 3.47 6.46 5.41
N GLY A 171 2.51 7.17 6.01
CA GLY A 171 1.06 6.99 5.78
C GLY A 171 0.32 6.20 6.88
N SER A 172 1.03 5.52 7.79
CA SER A 172 0.41 4.84 8.95
C SER A 172 -0.20 5.84 9.96
N GLU A 173 0.38 7.03 10.09
CA GLU A 173 -0.11 8.08 10.98
C GLU A 173 -1.51 8.57 10.59
N VAL A 174 -1.76 8.73 9.29
CA VAL A 174 -3.07 9.15 8.76
C VAL A 174 -4.12 8.09 9.07
N PHE A 175 -3.80 6.81 8.84
CA PHE A 175 -4.69 5.71 9.19
C PHE A 175 -4.95 5.61 10.70
N ARG A 176 -3.92 5.85 11.53
CA ARG A 176 -4.08 5.87 12.99
C ARG A 176 -5.03 6.98 13.43
N ILE A 177 -4.85 8.19 12.90
CA ILE A 177 -5.71 9.34 13.19
C ILE A 177 -7.14 9.07 12.71
N CYS A 178 -7.34 8.56 11.49
CA CYS A 178 -8.67 8.21 10.99
C CYS A 178 -9.33 7.12 11.86
N SER A 179 -8.59 6.09 12.26
CA SER A 179 -9.11 5.04 13.13
C SER A 179 -9.43 5.55 14.55
N GLU A 180 -8.66 6.50 15.08
CA GLU A 180 -8.95 7.17 16.36
C GLU A 180 -10.22 8.04 16.26
N ILE A 181 -10.39 8.76 15.17
CA ILE A 181 -11.60 9.53 14.87
C ILE A 181 -12.82 8.60 14.78
N ASP A 182 -12.75 7.53 14.00
CA ASP A 182 -13.84 6.57 13.84
C ASP A 182 -14.22 5.89 15.17
N ALA A 183 -13.23 5.50 15.97
CA ALA A 183 -13.47 4.94 17.31
C ALA A 183 -14.17 5.96 18.24
N THR A 184 -13.81 7.24 18.13
CA THR A 184 -14.46 8.33 18.88
C THR A 184 -15.89 8.55 18.40
N LEU A 185 -16.14 8.46 17.09
CA LEU A 185 -17.48 8.60 16.49
C LEU A 185 -18.40 7.43 16.87
N GLN A 186 -17.89 6.20 16.95
CA GLN A 186 -18.67 5.03 17.38
C GLN A 186 -19.01 5.04 18.88
N GLY A 187 -18.32 5.85 19.69
CA GLY A 187 -18.66 6.09 21.10
C GLY A 187 -19.82 7.06 21.31
N ILE A 188 -20.31 7.71 20.25
CA ILE A 188 -21.48 8.59 20.30
C ILE A 188 -22.73 7.69 20.17
N PRO A 189 -23.60 7.60 21.19
CA PRO A 189 -24.79 6.75 21.10
C PRO A 189 -25.71 7.29 19.99
N THR A 190 -25.81 6.55 18.88
CA THR A 190 -26.64 6.90 17.72
C THR A 190 -28.12 6.51 17.88
N SER A 191 -28.57 6.10 19.07
CA SER A 191 -29.94 5.58 19.28
C SER A 191 -30.65 6.09 20.55
N GLY A 192 -30.33 7.29 21.01
CA GLY A 192 -31.20 8.05 21.91
C GLY A 192 -32.08 9.02 21.11
N PRO A 193 -33.30 9.38 21.59
CA PRO A 193 -34.00 10.55 21.04
C PRO A 193 -33.04 11.73 21.11
N ILE A 194 -32.79 12.38 19.96
CA ILE A 194 -32.03 13.62 19.90
C ILE A 194 -32.68 14.54 20.95
N PRO A 195 -31.96 15.00 22.00
CA PRO A 195 -32.52 15.97 22.92
C PRO A 195 -33.02 17.12 22.08
N GLU A 196 -34.30 17.45 22.18
CA GLU A 196 -34.95 18.49 21.38
C GLU A 196 -34.10 19.76 21.51
N MET A 197 -33.28 20.02 20.48
CA MET A 197 -32.34 21.12 20.52
C MET A 197 -33.19 22.38 20.52
N SER A 198 -33.21 23.06 21.67
CA SER A 198 -33.90 24.33 21.81
C SER A 198 -33.49 25.25 20.67
N LYS A 199 -34.48 25.94 20.08
CA LYS A 199 -34.30 26.82 18.90
C LYS A 199 -32.97 27.56 18.97
N PRO A 200 -32.19 27.60 17.86
CA PRO A 200 -30.86 28.19 17.85
C PRO A 200 -30.92 29.61 18.42
N GLN A 201 -30.33 29.79 19.60
CA GLN A 201 -30.10 31.10 20.16
C GLN A 201 -28.94 31.72 19.36
N PRO A 202 -29.05 32.99 18.93
CA PRO A 202 -27.90 33.68 18.36
C PRO A 202 -26.76 33.60 19.37
N TRP A 203 -25.54 33.33 18.90
CA TRP A 203 -24.34 33.22 19.74
C TRP A 203 -23.98 34.52 20.50
N PHE A 204 -24.82 35.57 20.34
CA PHE A 204 -24.59 36.92 20.78
C PHE A 204 -25.89 37.55 21.28
N ALA A 205 -25.88 38.01 22.54
CA ALA A 205 -26.93 38.83 23.13
C ALA A 205 -26.29 40.06 23.78
N GLY A 206 -26.39 41.22 23.12
CA GLY A 206 -26.15 42.54 23.71
C GLY A 206 -24.70 43.06 23.77
N ASP A 207 -24.51 44.24 23.15
CA ASP A 207 -23.60 45.37 23.43
C ASP A 207 -22.42 45.22 24.43
N SER A 208 -21.45 44.32 24.17
CA SER A 208 -20.16 44.36 24.89
C SER A 208 -18.92 44.00 24.08
N LEU A 209 -18.94 44.20 22.76
CA LEU A 209 -17.70 44.29 21.97
C LEU A 209 -17.35 45.76 21.74
N LYS A 210 -16.81 46.43 22.76
CA LYS A 210 -15.94 47.57 22.49
C LYS A 210 -14.63 47.02 21.92
N LEU A 211 -14.51 47.01 20.58
CA LEU A 211 -13.24 46.78 19.91
C LEU A 211 -12.22 47.77 20.50
N LYS A 212 -11.13 47.24 21.05
CA LYS A 212 -9.95 48.06 21.37
C LYS A 212 -9.39 48.59 20.05
N ASP A 213 -9.34 49.92 19.96
CA ASP A 213 -8.81 50.77 18.88
C ASP A 213 -8.22 50.05 17.65
N THR A 214 -9.06 49.88 16.63
CA THR A 214 -8.73 49.29 15.31
C THR A 214 -7.84 50.17 14.42
N LYS A 215 -7.58 51.43 14.79
CA LYS A 215 -6.80 52.35 13.93
C LYS A 215 -5.35 51.92 13.70
N ALA A 216 -4.73 51.18 14.63
CA ALA A 216 -3.35 50.73 14.49
C ALA A 216 -3.20 49.45 13.64
N GLN A 217 -4.21 48.59 13.61
CA GLN A 217 -4.20 47.36 12.81
C GLN A 217 -4.53 47.62 11.35
N ASP A 218 -5.43 48.56 11.05
CA ASP A 218 -5.76 48.93 9.67
C ASP A 218 -4.57 49.57 8.93
N ALA A 219 -3.78 50.40 9.61
CA ALA A 219 -2.57 51.00 9.04
C ALA A 219 -1.47 49.97 8.73
N ALA A 220 -1.35 48.93 9.56
CA ALA A 220 -0.39 47.85 9.34
C ALA A 220 -0.81 46.95 8.16
N ILE A 221 -2.10 46.69 8.00
CA ILE A 221 -2.64 45.91 6.89
C ILE A 221 -2.50 46.68 5.57
N ASP A 222 -2.71 48.00 5.58
CA ASP A 222 -2.54 48.84 4.41
C ASP A 222 -1.07 48.95 3.97
N ASP A 223 -0.13 49.05 4.91
CA ASP A 223 1.32 49.02 4.63
C ASP A 223 1.78 47.68 4.03
N VAL A 224 1.26 46.55 4.53
CA VAL A 224 1.55 45.21 3.98
C VAL A 224 0.96 45.07 2.57
N THR A 225 -0.25 45.58 2.35
CA THR A 225 -0.91 45.53 1.03
C THR A 225 -0.18 46.39 0.00
N LYS A 226 0.35 47.56 0.42
CA LYS A 226 1.15 48.44 -0.43
C LYS A 226 2.48 47.79 -0.80
N LYS A 227 3.20 47.22 0.16
CA LYS A 227 4.46 46.49 -0.09
C LYS A 227 4.29 45.34 -1.07
N PHE A 228 3.18 44.60 -0.96
CA PHE A 228 2.90 43.51 -1.91
C PHE A 228 2.64 44.03 -3.34
N LYS A 229 1.92 45.16 -3.48
CA LYS A 229 1.73 45.80 -4.79
C LYS A 229 3.04 46.30 -5.39
N ASP A 230 3.91 46.89 -4.57
CA ASP A 230 5.21 47.40 -5.05
C ASP A 230 6.09 46.24 -5.58
N VAL A 231 6.11 45.10 -4.88
CA VAL A 231 6.83 43.88 -5.34
C VAL A 231 6.27 43.34 -6.66
N LEU A 232 4.95 43.38 -6.86
CA LEU A 232 4.34 42.95 -8.12
C LEU A 232 4.73 43.85 -9.29
N VAL A 233 4.79 45.17 -9.07
CA VAL A 233 5.22 46.13 -10.09
C VAL A 233 6.70 45.91 -10.44
N ASP A 234 7.56 45.66 -9.46
CA ASP A 234 8.97 45.35 -9.72
C ASP A 234 9.15 44.04 -10.48
N CYS A 235 8.37 43.01 -10.17
CA CYS A 235 8.38 41.76 -10.94
C CYS A 235 7.98 41.98 -12.41
N GLN A 236 6.96 42.81 -12.67
CA GLN A 236 6.56 43.14 -14.04
C GLN A 236 7.64 43.93 -14.78
N ARG A 237 8.27 44.90 -14.11
CA ARG A 237 9.38 45.67 -14.71
C ARG A 237 10.58 44.79 -15.05
N LEU A 238 10.97 43.88 -14.15
CA LEU A 238 12.04 42.93 -14.41
C LEU A 238 11.72 41.98 -15.58
N GLN A 239 10.46 41.58 -15.72
CA GLN A 239 10.01 40.76 -16.84
C GLN A 239 10.09 41.52 -18.17
N GLU A 240 9.70 42.80 -18.21
CA GLU A 240 9.85 43.64 -19.40
C GLU A 240 11.31 43.92 -19.75
N GLU A 241 12.16 44.21 -18.77
CA GLU A 241 13.60 44.42 -18.97
C GLU A 241 14.26 43.15 -19.52
N GLY A 242 13.93 41.98 -18.96
CA GLY A 242 14.39 40.69 -19.46
C GLY A 242 13.96 40.43 -20.90
N GLN A 243 12.70 40.75 -21.25
CA GLN A 243 12.19 40.59 -22.60
C GLN A 243 12.90 41.52 -23.60
N ARG A 244 13.13 42.79 -23.23
CA ARG A 244 13.87 43.75 -24.07
C ARG A 244 15.32 43.33 -24.29
N ALA A 245 15.99 42.81 -23.26
CA ALA A 245 17.35 42.29 -23.39
C ALA A 245 17.39 41.08 -24.35
N LEU A 246 16.38 40.22 -24.28
CA LEU A 246 16.26 39.06 -25.17
C LEU A 246 16.04 39.47 -26.63
N ASP A 247 15.24 40.50 -26.88
CA ASP A 247 14.99 41.04 -28.21
C ASP A 247 16.21 41.78 -28.80
N GLN A 248 16.99 42.48 -27.95
CA GLN A 248 18.27 43.08 -28.34
C GLN A 248 19.35 42.03 -28.67
N ALA A 249 19.41 40.94 -27.91
CA ALA A 249 20.33 39.83 -28.19
C ALA A 249 19.98 39.14 -29.53
N LYS A 250 18.68 38.99 -29.82
CA LYS A 250 18.23 38.46 -31.11
C LYS A 250 18.61 39.37 -32.28
N SER A 251 18.33 40.67 -32.20
CA SER A 251 18.64 41.61 -33.30
C SER A 251 20.14 41.77 -33.55
N SER A 252 20.97 41.77 -32.50
CA SER A 252 22.44 41.79 -32.63
C SER A 252 23.00 40.50 -33.23
N SER A 253 22.43 39.32 -32.91
CA SER A 253 22.81 38.06 -33.55
C SER A 253 22.46 38.04 -35.05
N THR A 254 21.31 38.61 -35.43
CA THR A 254 20.89 38.72 -36.82
C THR A 254 21.77 39.72 -37.58
N GLN A 255 22.13 40.84 -36.96
CA GLN A 255 23.03 41.83 -37.55
C GLN A 255 24.46 41.29 -37.71
N GLN A 256 25.00 40.56 -36.72
CA GLN A 256 26.30 39.88 -36.86
C GLN A 256 26.28 38.83 -37.97
N GLY A 257 25.18 38.08 -38.14
CA GLY A 257 25.02 37.16 -39.26
C GLY A 257 25.02 37.86 -40.63
N ILE A 258 24.38 39.03 -40.73
CA ILE A 258 24.34 39.84 -41.95
C ILE A 258 25.72 40.48 -42.24
N ASP A 259 26.41 40.98 -41.23
CA ASP A 259 27.75 41.58 -41.39
C ASP A 259 28.81 40.52 -41.74
N HIS A 260 28.64 39.28 -41.24
CA HIS A 260 29.50 38.16 -41.62
C HIS A 260 29.30 37.78 -43.10
N LEU A 261 28.05 37.79 -43.60
CA LEU A 261 27.75 37.55 -45.01
C LEU A 261 28.28 38.66 -45.93
N LYS A 262 28.20 39.93 -45.53
CA LYS A 262 28.76 41.05 -46.31
C LYS A 262 30.29 41.03 -46.37
N ASN A 263 30.97 40.58 -45.31
CA ASN A 263 32.43 40.47 -45.31
C ASN A 263 32.95 39.30 -46.16
N LEU A 264 32.15 38.26 -46.42
CA LEU A 264 32.50 37.21 -47.39
C LEU A 264 32.38 37.68 -48.85
N ASP A 265 31.48 38.63 -49.15
CA ASP A 265 31.23 39.14 -50.51
C ASP A 265 32.23 40.23 -50.96
N LEU A 266 33.12 40.70 -50.07
CA LEU A 266 34.17 41.70 -50.35
C LEU A 266 35.58 41.10 -50.46
N SER A 267 35.72 39.77 -50.44
CA SER A 267 37.00 39.05 -50.55
C SER A 267 37.15 38.19 -51.82
N ILE A 268 36.38 38.49 -52.88
CA ILE A 268 36.51 37.92 -54.25
C ILE A 268 36.73 39.08 -55.22
#